data_AF-A0A3B0C4D1-F1
#
_entry.id   AF-A0A3B0C4D1-F1
#
_cell.length_a   1.000
_cell.length_b   1.000
_cell.length_c   1.000
_cell.angle_alpha   90.00
_cell.angle_beta   90.00
_cell.angle_gamma   90.00
#
_symmetry.space_group_name_H-M   'P 1'
#
loop_
_entity.id
_entity.type
_entity.pdbx_description
1 polymer ?
#
loop_
_entity_poly.entity_id
_entity_poly.type
_entity_poly.pdbx_seq_one_letter_code
_entity_poly.pdbx_strand_id
1 'polypeptide(L)'
;MRNISPWWIRIPVVFFLIFGLMEYFIDSGDKPAIIEYPITQFFLLMVLLILIGIELMLQSIENVMFQTLSEEAKERYLSAKAKRWEWKWGKKIYQRSLGSKPIEAEGEIILDHNYDGIRELDNKLPPWWVWMFYATIVFGVIYLARFHVFGDYTQDEEYVTEVALAEAEIEEYKKTAKDLVDVNTVELLTDASDLSAGKAIFETNCVACHMADGGGGIGPNLTDEHWILGGGIKNVFNTVSEGGRDGKGMVAWKNVLKPAEMAQVSSYLLTFQGTTPANPKAPEGDIWIDPDAPAMEIPEQSKDSVIVETDSTTVAVN
;
A
#
# COMPACT_ATOMS: atom_id res chain seq x y z
N MET A 1 -42.33 28.07 -1.93
CA MET A 1 -40.97 28.18 -2.50
C MET A 1 -40.99 27.58 -3.90
N ARG A 2 -40.60 28.34 -4.93
CA ARG A 2 -40.61 27.84 -6.32
C ARG A 2 -39.54 26.75 -6.45
N ASN A 3 -39.96 25.49 -6.48
CA ASN A 3 -39.08 24.38 -6.75
C ASN A 3 -38.71 24.33 -8.26
N ILE A 4 -37.74 25.16 -8.66
CA ILE A 4 -37.27 25.39 -10.05
C ILE A 4 -36.53 24.19 -10.68
N SER A 5 -36.09 23.21 -9.89
CA SER A 5 -35.27 22.06 -10.30
C SER A 5 -35.74 20.74 -9.67
N PRO A 6 -35.59 19.59 -10.34
CA PRO A 6 -35.88 18.27 -9.77
C PRO A 6 -35.01 17.95 -8.54
N TRP A 7 -35.55 17.17 -7.61
CA TRP A 7 -34.85 16.80 -6.38
C TRP A 7 -33.57 16.00 -6.64
N TRP A 8 -33.60 15.13 -7.66
CA TRP A 8 -32.44 14.33 -8.10
C TRP A 8 -31.31 15.18 -8.72
N ILE A 9 -31.55 16.48 -8.96
CA ILE A 9 -30.49 17.43 -9.33
C ILE A 9 -30.06 18.24 -8.11
N ARG A 10 -31.00 18.69 -7.28
CA ARG A 10 -30.68 19.52 -6.10
C ARG A 10 -29.85 18.80 -5.06
N ILE A 11 -30.25 17.59 -4.69
CA ILE A 11 -29.58 16.84 -3.63
C ILE A 11 -28.12 16.63 -4.02
N PRO A 12 -27.78 16.12 -5.22
CA PRO A 12 -26.38 16.02 -5.64
C PRO A 12 -25.66 17.37 -5.67
N VAL A 13 -26.27 18.43 -6.21
CA VAL A 13 -25.62 19.76 -6.28
C VAL A 13 -25.28 20.30 -4.90
N VAL A 14 -26.21 20.25 -3.95
CA VAL A 14 -25.97 20.72 -2.58
C VAL A 14 -24.98 19.81 -1.86
N PHE A 15 -25.10 18.50 -2.03
CA PHE A 15 -24.18 17.51 -1.43
C PHE A 15 -22.74 17.73 -1.91
N PHE A 16 -22.52 17.83 -3.23
CA PHE A 16 -21.17 18.04 -3.78
C PHE A 16 -20.61 19.43 -3.49
N LEU A 17 -21.46 20.44 -3.31
CA LEU A 17 -21.04 21.74 -2.80
C LEU A 17 -20.51 21.61 -1.37
N ILE A 18 -21.25 20.93 -0.49
CA ILE A 18 -20.82 20.70 0.91
C ILE A 18 -19.54 19.85 0.94
N PHE A 19 -19.45 18.81 0.11
CA PHE A 19 -18.24 18.02 -0.06
C PHE A 19 -17.05 18.88 -0.47
N GLY A 20 -17.20 19.73 -1.50
CA GLY A 20 -16.13 20.62 -1.96
C GLY A 20 -15.71 21.64 -0.90
N LEU A 21 -16.66 22.20 -0.15
CA LEU A 21 -16.35 23.09 0.97
C LEU A 21 -15.63 22.35 2.10
N MET A 22 -16.05 21.13 2.42
CA MET A 22 -15.41 20.29 3.43
C MET A 22 -13.95 20.01 3.05
N GLU A 23 -13.69 19.58 1.82
CA GLU A 23 -12.33 19.35 1.31
C GLU A 23 -11.49 20.64 1.28
N TYR A 24 -12.10 21.79 0.98
CA TYR A 24 -11.38 23.08 0.96
C TYR A 24 -10.98 23.59 2.36
N PHE A 25 -11.81 23.36 3.37
CA PHE A 25 -11.59 23.90 4.73
C PHE A 25 -10.88 22.94 5.69
N ILE A 26 -10.86 21.63 5.40
CA ILE A 26 -10.16 20.64 6.22
C ILE A 26 -8.76 20.45 5.64
N ASP A 27 -7.76 20.98 6.35
CA ASP A 27 -6.36 20.75 6.01
C ASP A 27 -6.01 19.27 6.24
N SER A 28 -5.68 18.58 5.15
CA SER A 28 -5.37 17.14 5.11
C SER A 28 -4.05 16.85 4.38
N GLY A 29 -3.22 17.88 4.18
CA GLY A 29 -1.96 17.78 3.45
C GLY A 29 -2.19 17.40 1.98
N ASP A 30 -1.44 16.41 1.50
CA ASP A 30 -1.49 15.95 0.10
C ASP A 30 -2.63 14.96 -0.21
N LYS A 31 -3.39 14.55 0.81
CA LYS A 31 -4.49 13.60 0.67
C LYS A 31 -5.84 14.29 0.81
N PRO A 32 -6.89 13.83 0.10
CA PRO A 32 -8.25 14.29 0.35
C PRO A 32 -8.67 14.09 1.81
N ALA A 33 -9.40 15.05 2.37
CA ALA A 33 -9.89 15.03 3.75
C ALA A 33 -10.78 13.81 4.01
N ILE A 34 -11.53 13.35 3.00
CA ILE A 34 -12.36 12.14 3.05
C ILE A 34 -11.57 10.85 3.31
N ILE A 35 -10.28 10.82 2.96
CA ILE A 35 -9.40 9.66 3.14
C ILE A 35 -8.65 9.78 4.47
N GLU A 36 -8.07 10.95 4.74
CA GLU A 36 -7.23 11.16 5.93
C GLU A 36 -8.05 11.11 7.23
N TYR A 37 -9.30 11.60 7.20
CA TYR A 37 -10.17 11.68 8.37
C TYR A 37 -11.44 10.86 8.18
N PRO A 38 -11.50 9.58 8.63
CA PRO A 38 -12.68 8.72 8.45
C PRO A 38 -14.00 9.30 8.99
N ILE A 39 -13.92 10.21 9.98
CA ILE A 39 -15.10 10.90 10.53
C ILE A 39 -15.83 11.77 9.50
N THR A 40 -15.12 12.27 8.48
CA THR A 40 -15.71 13.07 7.39
C THR A 40 -16.67 12.23 6.54
N GLN A 41 -16.42 10.93 6.38
CA GLN A 41 -17.32 10.01 5.68
C GLN A 41 -18.66 9.87 6.41
N PHE A 42 -18.61 9.74 7.73
CA PHE A 42 -19.81 9.72 8.56
C PHE A 42 -20.57 11.05 8.50
N PHE A 43 -19.85 12.17 8.53
CA PHE A 43 -20.44 13.50 8.36
C PHE A 43 -21.16 13.63 7.01
N LEU A 44 -20.53 13.23 5.91
CA LEU A 44 -21.14 13.27 4.57
C LEU A 44 -22.36 12.36 4.48
N LEU A 45 -22.30 11.16 5.05
CA LEU A 45 -23.45 10.25 5.12
C LEU A 45 -24.62 10.89 5.88
N MET A 46 -24.34 11.52 7.03
CA MET A 46 -25.34 12.25 7.81
C MET A 46 -25.96 13.38 6.99
N VAL A 47 -25.14 14.20 6.33
CA VAL A 47 -25.60 15.29 5.46
C VAL A 47 -26.51 14.75 4.35
N LEU A 48 -26.13 13.65 3.70
CA LEU A 48 -26.94 13.04 2.65
C LEU A 48 -28.30 12.56 3.18
N LEU A 49 -28.32 11.88 4.34
CA LEU A 49 -29.57 11.42 4.97
C LEU A 49 -30.47 12.60 5.36
N ILE A 50 -29.90 13.69 5.86
CA ILE A 50 -30.63 14.92 6.18
C ILE A 50 -31.23 15.54 4.92
N LEU A 51 -30.46 15.65 3.83
CA LEU A 51 -30.95 16.20 2.56
C LEU A 51 -32.10 15.36 1.99
N ILE A 52 -31.99 14.03 2.02
CA ILE A 52 -33.06 13.11 1.61
C ILE A 52 -34.28 13.28 2.53
N GLY A 53 -34.08 13.31 3.85
CA GLY A 53 -35.15 13.49 4.83
C GLY A 53 -35.91 14.80 4.66
N ILE A 54 -35.20 15.91 4.44
CA ILE A 54 -35.81 17.22 4.15
C ILE A 54 -36.66 17.14 2.88
N GLU A 55 -36.16 16.52 1.81
CA GLU A 55 -36.90 16.40 0.56
C GLU A 55 -38.15 15.52 0.72
N LEU A 56 -38.07 14.41 1.46
CA LEU A 56 -39.23 13.56 1.78
C LEU A 56 -40.28 14.32 2.57
N MET A 57 -39.87 15.11 3.58
CA MET A 57 -40.79 15.96 4.33
C MET A 57 -41.45 17.01 3.43
N LEU A 58 -40.67 17.70 2.59
CA LEU A 58 -41.20 18.69 1.65
C LEU A 58 -42.19 18.07 0.66
N GLN A 59 -41.91 16.86 0.15
CA GLN A 59 -42.82 16.12 -0.73
C GLN A 59 -44.10 15.72 -0.02
N SER A 60 -44.01 15.23 1.23
CA SER A 60 -45.20 14.92 2.04
C SER A 60 -46.04 16.17 2.31
N ILE A 61 -45.41 17.30 2.67
CA ILE A 61 -46.10 18.58 2.87
C ILE A 61 -46.75 19.05 1.56
N GLU A 62 -46.03 18.97 0.43
CA GLU A 62 -46.58 19.33 -0.88
C GLU A 62 -47.78 18.46 -1.24
N ASN A 63 -47.72 17.16 -0.98
CA ASN A 63 -48.81 16.23 -1.26
C ASN A 63 -50.04 16.50 -0.39
N VAL A 64 -49.87 16.69 0.92
CA VAL A 64 -50.97 17.05 1.84
C VAL A 64 -51.58 18.39 1.42
N MET A 65 -50.74 19.40 1.16
CA MET A 65 -51.19 20.71 0.69
C MET A 65 -51.97 20.58 -0.61
N PHE A 66 -51.50 19.79 -1.58
CA PHE A 66 -52.18 19.55 -2.84
C PHE A 66 -53.54 18.87 -2.67
N GLN A 67 -53.66 17.91 -1.76
CA GLN A 67 -54.93 17.24 -1.46
C GLN A 67 -55.94 18.18 -0.79
N THR A 68 -55.47 19.17 -0.02
CA THR A 68 -56.32 20.18 0.65
C THR A 68 -56.80 21.31 -0.26
N LEU A 69 -56.31 21.42 -1.49
CA LEU A 69 -56.73 22.45 -2.45
C LEU A 69 -58.14 22.15 -3.00
N SER A 70 -58.89 23.21 -3.34
CA SER A 70 -60.11 23.09 -4.15
C SER A 70 -59.77 22.61 -5.58
N GLU A 71 -60.73 22.02 -6.30
CA GLU A 71 -60.49 21.52 -7.66
C GLU A 71 -59.97 22.60 -8.62
N GLU A 72 -60.52 23.82 -8.56
CA GLU A 72 -60.00 24.96 -9.33
C GLU A 72 -58.55 25.32 -8.94
N ALA A 73 -58.20 25.20 -7.65
CA ALA A 73 -56.85 25.49 -7.18
C ALA A 73 -55.85 24.37 -7.52
N LYS A 74 -56.29 23.10 -7.56
CA LYS A 74 -55.49 21.97 -8.07
C LYS A 74 -55.16 22.15 -9.54
N GLU A 75 -56.13 22.57 -10.35
CA GLU A 75 -55.92 22.82 -11.78
C GLU A 75 -54.95 23.99 -12.02
N ARG A 76 -55.08 25.08 -11.23
CA ARG A 76 -54.09 26.17 -11.20
C ARG A 76 -52.72 25.71 -10.75
N TYR A 77 -52.63 24.82 -9.77
CA TYR A 77 -51.38 24.24 -9.29
C TYR A 77 -50.69 23.39 -10.35
N LEU A 78 -51.43 22.47 -10.99
CA LEU A 78 -50.94 21.59 -12.05
C LEU A 78 -50.50 22.39 -13.28
N SER A 79 -51.28 23.38 -13.71
CA SER A 79 -50.91 24.25 -14.84
C SER A 79 -49.69 25.13 -14.53
N ALA A 80 -49.53 25.60 -13.29
CA ALA A 80 -48.31 26.29 -12.86
C ALA A 80 -47.09 25.35 -12.78
N LYS A 81 -47.28 24.09 -12.37
CA LYS A 81 -46.23 23.06 -12.32
C LYS A 81 -45.82 22.58 -13.72
N ALA A 82 -46.75 22.56 -14.67
CA ALA A 82 -46.50 22.29 -16.08
C ALA A 82 -45.65 23.39 -16.76
N LYS A 83 -45.68 24.63 -16.26
CA LYS A 83 -44.81 25.74 -16.69
C LYS A 83 -43.37 25.64 -16.13
N ARG A 84 -42.91 24.44 -15.75
CA ARG A 84 -41.51 24.22 -15.36
C ARG A 84 -40.59 24.51 -16.54
N TRP A 85 -39.36 24.93 -16.21
CA TRP A 85 -38.29 25.11 -17.19
C TRP A 85 -38.07 23.78 -17.93
N GLU A 86 -38.55 23.69 -19.16
CA GLU A 86 -38.21 22.59 -20.05
C GLU A 86 -36.87 22.90 -20.72
N TRP A 87 -35.95 21.93 -20.67
CA TRP A 87 -34.68 22.01 -21.38
C TRP A 87 -34.89 21.76 -22.89
N LYS A 88 -35.61 22.68 -23.54
CA LYS A 88 -36.12 22.51 -24.90
C LYS A 88 -35.02 22.21 -25.91
N TRP A 89 -33.85 22.84 -25.75
CA TRP A 89 -32.72 22.60 -26.62
C TRP A 89 -32.08 21.23 -26.39
N GLY A 90 -31.87 20.80 -25.14
CA GLY A 90 -31.30 19.48 -24.84
C GLY A 90 -32.23 18.34 -25.25
N LYS A 91 -33.54 18.49 -25.03
CA LYS A 91 -34.56 17.54 -25.53
C LYS A 91 -34.53 17.45 -27.05
N LYS A 92 -34.38 18.58 -27.75
CA LYS A 92 -34.28 18.63 -29.22
C LYS A 92 -33.01 17.97 -29.73
N ILE A 93 -31.87 18.19 -29.06
CA ILE A 93 -30.60 17.53 -29.39
C ILE A 93 -30.70 16.02 -29.17
N TYR A 94 -31.24 15.60 -28.02
CA TYR A 94 -31.45 14.20 -27.71
C TYR A 94 -32.35 13.51 -28.74
N GLN A 95 -33.52 14.09 -29.04
CA GLN A 95 -34.41 13.53 -30.06
C GLN A 95 -33.75 13.50 -31.45
N ARG A 96 -32.97 14.52 -31.80
CA ARG A 96 -32.19 14.51 -33.05
C ARG A 96 -31.11 13.43 -33.08
N SER A 97 -30.48 13.14 -31.94
CA SER A 97 -29.48 12.07 -31.83
C SER A 97 -30.08 10.68 -31.95
N LEU A 98 -31.34 10.47 -31.51
CA LEU A 98 -32.02 9.19 -31.61
C LEU A 98 -32.35 8.82 -33.06
N GLY A 99 -32.68 9.81 -33.90
CA GLY A 99 -32.96 9.58 -35.33
C GLY A 99 -34.20 8.72 -35.63
N SER A 100 -34.99 8.36 -34.61
CA SER A 100 -36.19 7.52 -34.73
C SER A 100 -37.40 8.33 -35.20
N LYS A 101 -38.30 7.68 -35.95
CA LYS A 101 -39.63 8.24 -36.23
C LYS A 101 -40.51 8.21 -34.96
N PRO A 102 -41.48 9.13 -34.84
CA PRO A 102 -42.45 9.10 -33.75
C PRO A 102 -43.39 7.90 -33.88
N ILE A 103 -43.93 7.43 -32.75
CA ILE A 103 -44.72 6.18 -32.65
C ILE A 103 -45.94 6.21 -33.58
N GLU A 104 -46.56 7.38 -33.74
CA GLU A 104 -47.73 7.59 -34.58
C GLU A 104 -47.46 7.35 -36.07
N ALA A 105 -46.19 7.42 -36.49
CA ALA A 105 -45.74 7.19 -37.86
C ALA A 105 -45.04 5.82 -38.05
N GLU A 106 -45.03 4.95 -37.04
CA GLU A 106 -44.40 3.62 -37.13
C GLU A 106 -45.04 2.76 -38.23
N GLY A 107 -46.35 2.90 -38.45
CA GLY A 107 -47.06 2.18 -39.51
C GLY A 107 -46.50 2.38 -40.91
N GLU A 108 -45.78 3.47 -41.16
CA GLU A 108 -45.14 3.76 -42.46
C GLU A 108 -43.82 3.01 -42.68
N ILE A 109 -43.20 2.50 -41.61
CA ILE A 109 -41.85 1.89 -41.62
C ILE A 109 -41.86 0.44 -41.17
N ILE A 110 -43.03 -0.14 -40.90
CA ILE A 110 -43.17 -1.57 -40.63
C ILE A 110 -42.86 -2.35 -41.90
N LEU A 111 -41.93 -3.30 -41.80
CA LEU A 111 -41.62 -4.23 -42.87
C LEU A 111 -42.78 -5.22 -43.10
N ASP A 112 -42.86 -5.75 -44.31
CA ASP A 112 -43.99 -6.55 -44.80
C ASP A 112 -44.09 -7.95 -44.17
N HIS A 113 -42.96 -8.48 -43.70
CA HIS A 113 -42.87 -9.79 -43.08
C HIS A 113 -43.22 -9.76 -41.59
N ASN A 114 -43.74 -10.89 -41.13
CA ASN A 114 -44.11 -11.14 -39.74
C ASN A 114 -43.55 -12.49 -39.32
N TYR A 115 -42.73 -12.48 -38.27
CA TYR A 115 -42.13 -13.67 -37.68
C TYR A 115 -42.73 -13.89 -36.31
N ASP A 116 -43.64 -14.86 -36.18
CA ASP A 116 -44.26 -15.25 -34.89
C ASP A 116 -44.88 -14.07 -34.12
N GLY A 117 -45.57 -13.18 -34.83
CA GLY A 117 -46.20 -11.99 -34.25
C GLY A 117 -45.26 -10.78 -34.11
N ILE A 118 -43.95 -10.93 -34.35
CA ILE A 118 -42.96 -9.85 -34.32
C ILE A 118 -42.81 -9.27 -35.74
N ARG A 119 -42.83 -7.94 -35.83
CA ARG A 119 -42.55 -7.20 -37.06
C ARG A 119 -41.37 -6.27 -36.84
N GLU A 120 -40.59 -6.07 -37.89
CA GLU A 120 -39.41 -5.24 -37.87
C GLU A 120 -39.70 -3.83 -38.40
N LEU A 121 -39.01 -2.83 -37.87
CA LEU A 121 -39.11 -1.44 -38.29
C LEU A 121 -37.88 -1.06 -39.12
N ASP A 122 -38.09 -0.47 -40.29
CA ASP A 122 -37.05 0.11 -41.14
C ASP A 122 -36.62 1.50 -40.64
N ASN A 123 -36.07 1.53 -39.41
CA ASN A 123 -35.55 2.75 -38.80
C ASN A 123 -34.13 3.05 -39.30
N LYS A 124 -33.82 4.35 -39.43
CA LYS A 124 -32.43 4.79 -39.62
C LYS A 124 -31.64 4.58 -38.33
N LEU A 125 -30.39 4.18 -38.48
CA LEU A 125 -29.46 4.04 -37.35
C LEU A 125 -29.32 5.40 -36.62
N PRO A 126 -29.33 5.41 -35.28
CA PRO A 126 -29.16 6.64 -34.52
C PRO A 126 -27.84 7.35 -34.91
N PRO A 127 -27.88 8.66 -35.25
CA PRO A 127 -26.67 9.40 -35.61
C PRO A 127 -25.52 9.27 -34.61
N TRP A 128 -25.80 9.26 -33.30
CA TRP A 128 -24.74 9.11 -32.29
C TRP A 128 -24.03 7.75 -32.40
N TRP A 129 -24.78 6.68 -32.71
CA TRP A 129 -24.25 5.34 -32.85
C TRP A 129 -23.35 5.23 -34.07
N VAL A 130 -23.78 5.82 -35.19
CA VAL A 130 -23.00 5.88 -36.43
C VAL A 130 -21.69 6.66 -36.23
N TRP A 131 -21.75 7.81 -35.55
CA TRP A 131 -20.54 8.58 -35.24
C TRP A 131 -19.60 7.83 -34.31
N MET A 132 -20.10 7.11 -33.31
CA MET A 132 -19.28 6.26 -32.46
C MET A 132 -18.62 5.13 -33.25
N PHE A 133 -19.35 4.49 -34.18
CA PHE A 133 -18.79 3.47 -35.05
C PHE A 133 -17.64 4.02 -35.92
N TYR A 134 -17.77 5.22 -36.48
CA TYR A 134 -16.66 5.84 -37.20
C TYR A 134 -15.52 6.27 -36.28
N ALA A 135 -15.81 6.71 -35.06
CA ALA A 135 -14.78 7.06 -34.08
C ALA A 135 -13.92 5.85 -33.69
N THR A 136 -14.50 4.66 -33.54
CA THR A 136 -13.73 3.44 -33.27
C THR A 136 -12.85 3.04 -34.45
N ILE A 137 -13.33 3.23 -35.68
CA ILE A 137 -12.51 3.02 -36.90
C ILE A 137 -11.31 3.97 -36.90
N VAL A 138 -11.53 5.26 -36.67
CA VAL A 138 -10.46 6.27 -36.63
C VAL A 138 -9.45 5.95 -35.53
N PHE A 139 -9.93 5.59 -34.34
CA PHE A 139 -9.08 5.14 -33.24
C PHE A 139 -8.23 3.93 -33.63
N GLY A 140 -8.83 2.92 -34.27
CA GLY A 140 -8.11 1.73 -34.73
C GLY A 140 -7.03 2.04 -35.76
N VAL A 141 -7.29 2.97 -36.70
CA VAL A 141 -6.29 3.42 -37.67
C VAL A 141 -5.13 4.15 -36.98
N ILE A 142 -5.43 5.04 -36.04
CA ILE A 142 -4.41 5.75 -35.26
C ILE A 142 -3.58 4.77 -34.43
N TYR A 143 -4.23 3.82 -33.77
CA TYR A 143 -3.57 2.79 -32.96
C TYR A 143 -2.62 1.93 -33.80
N LEU A 144 -3.09 1.45 -34.97
CA LEU A 144 -2.28 0.67 -35.89
C LEU A 144 -1.08 1.47 -36.38
N ALA A 145 -1.28 2.72 -36.79
CA ALA A 145 -0.18 3.59 -37.21
C ALA A 145 0.84 3.78 -36.08
N ARG A 146 0.36 4.10 -34.86
CA ARG A 146 1.21 4.35 -33.69
C ARG A 146 2.06 3.14 -33.31
N PHE A 147 1.45 1.98 -33.10
CA PHE A 147 2.13 0.81 -32.54
C PHE A 147 2.75 -0.11 -33.61
N HIS A 148 2.14 -0.24 -34.79
CA HIS A 148 2.61 -1.18 -35.81
C HIS A 148 3.35 -0.54 -36.98
N VAL A 149 3.17 0.77 -37.25
CA VAL A 149 3.89 1.47 -38.33
C VAL A 149 5.06 2.29 -37.79
N PHE A 150 4.83 3.07 -36.74
CA PHE A 150 5.86 3.94 -36.18
C PHE A 150 6.70 3.28 -35.08
N GLY A 151 6.24 2.18 -34.51
CA GLY A 151 6.96 1.46 -33.46
C GLY A 151 7.19 2.35 -32.24
N ASP A 152 6.10 2.74 -31.57
CA ASP A 152 6.15 3.31 -30.23
C ASP A 152 6.66 2.24 -29.22
N TYR A 153 6.40 2.38 -27.93
CA TYR A 153 6.86 1.40 -26.94
C TYR A 153 6.16 0.03 -27.04
N THR A 154 6.88 -1.01 -26.61
CA THR A 154 6.39 -2.39 -26.45
C THR A 154 6.00 -2.67 -24.99
N GLN A 155 5.26 -3.76 -24.76
CA GLN A 155 4.87 -4.19 -23.41
C GLN A 155 6.09 -4.48 -22.52
N ASP A 156 7.18 -5.01 -23.08
CA ASP A 156 8.40 -5.30 -22.32
C ASP A 156 9.11 -4.02 -21.88
N GLU A 157 9.16 -3.00 -22.74
CA GLU A 157 9.71 -1.68 -22.41
C GLU A 157 8.88 -0.94 -21.37
N GLU A 158 7.56 -1.02 -21.46
CA GLU A 158 6.63 -0.50 -20.44
C GLU A 158 6.88 -1.18 -19.10
N TYR A 159 6.98 -2.52 -19.07
CA TYR A 159 7.28 -3.28 -17.86
C TYR A 159 8.60 -2.86 -17.21
N VAL A 160 9.68 -2.77 -17.99
CA VAL A 160 11.00 -2.35 -17.47
C VAL A 160 10.93 -0.94 -16.91
N THR A 161 10.20 -0.03 -17.56
CA THR A 161 10.04 1.36 -17.10
C THR A 161 9.29 1.41 -15.77
N GLU A 162 8.17 0.69 -15.66
CA GLU A 162 7.37 0.63 -14.43
C GLU A 162 8.13 -0.02 -13.26
N VAL A 163 8.90 -1.08 -13.53
CA VAL A 163 9.76 -1.71 -12.50
C VAL A 163 10.83 -0.73 -12.02
N ALA A 164 11.49 -0.02 -12.93
CA ALA A 164 12.52 0.96 -12.56
C ALA A 164 11.94 2.11 -11.71
N LEU A 165 10.73 2.57 -12.03
CA LEU A 165 10.01 3.57 -11.23
C LEU A 165 9.68 3.02 -9.84
N ALA A 166 9.13 1.80 -9.77
CA ALA A 166 8.81 1.16 -8.50
C ALA A 166 10.07 0.92 -7.64
N GLU A 167 11.19 0.52 -8.22
CA GLU A 167 12.46 0.36 -7.50
C GLU A 167 12.95 1.69 -6.93
N ALA A 168 12.85 2.79 -7.68
CA ALA A 168 13.20 4.12 -7.21
C ALA A 168 12.30 4.58 -6.05
N GLU A 169 10.99 4.34 -6.13
CA GLU A 169 10.04 4.63 -5.05
C GLU A 169 10.31 3.79 -3.80
N ILE A 170 10.65 2.50 -3.97
CA ILE A 170 11.05 1.61 -2.87
C ILE A 170 12.34 2.12 -2.23
N GLU A 171 13.32 2.56 -3.01
CA GLU A 171 14.57 3.10 -2.49
C GLU A 171 14.34 4.38 -1.70
N GLU A 172 13.49 5.29 -2.20
CA GLU A 172 13.10 6.51 -1.49
C GLU A 172 12.35 6.19 -0.18
N TYR A 173 11.42 5.24 -0.23
CA TYR A 173 10.71 4.76 0.96
C TYR A 173 11.69 4.15 1.98
N LYS A 174 12.64 3.33 1.55
CA LYS A 174 13.67 2.75 2.43
C LYS A 174 14.53 3.81 3.13
N LYS A 175 14.84 4.94 2.49
CA LYS A 175 15.58 6.05 3.11
C LYS A 175 14.82 6.69 4.28
N THR A 176 13.49 6.61 4.27
CA THR A 176 12.63 7.23 5.29
C THR A 176 12.10 6.23 6.32
N ALA A 177 12.04 4.95 5.96
CA ALA A 177 11.50 3.88 6.80
C ALA A 177 12.59 3.24 7.69
N LYS A 178 12.88 3.88 8.83
CA LYS A 178 13.79 3.34 9.87
C LYS A 178 13.32 2.01 10.50
N ASP A 179 12.05 1.66 10.32
CA ASP A 179 11.44 0.46 10.92
C ASP A 179 11.55 -0.81 10.03
N LEU A 180 12.13 -0.72 8.82
CA LEU A 180 12.26 -1.84 7.88
C LEU A 180 13.68 -2.43 7.86
N VAL A 181 14.15 -2.79 9.05
CA VAL A 181 15.43 -3.50 9.21
C VAL A 181 15.20 -5.00 9.02
N ASP A 182 15.91 -5.64 8.12
CA ASP A 182 15.93 -7.10 7.98
C ASP A 182 17.37 -7.63 8.08
N VAL A 183 17.55 -8.95 8.05
CA VAL A 183 18.88 -9.57 8.19
C VAL A 183 19.90 -9.09 7.15
N ASN A 184 19.44 -8.65 5.98
CA ASN A 184 20.30 -8.16 4.90
C ASN A 184 20.59 -6.66 5.03
N THR A 185 19.70 -5.90 5.66
CA THR A 185 19.82 -4.43 5.81
C THR A 185 20.28 -3.97 7.19
N VAL A 186 20.32 -4.86 8.18
CA VAL A 186 20.75 -4.52 9.55
C VAL A 186 22.21 -4.10 9.60
N GLU A 187 22.43 -2.93 10.19
CA GLU A 187 23.76 -2.38 10.52
C GLU A 187 23.94 -2.31 12.03
N LEU A 188 25.19 -2.32 12.49
CA LEU A 188 25.52 -2.19 13.90
C LEU A 188 25.21 -0.77 14.37
N LEU A 189 24.25 -0.64 15.28
CA LEU A 189 23.88 0.66 15.85
C LEU A 189 24.82 1.00 17.01
N THR A 190 25.58 2.09 16.88
CA THR A 190 26.52 2.55 17.90
C THR A 190 26.05 3.79 18.67
N ASP A 191 24.93 4.38 18.27
CA ASP A 191 24.40 5.58 18.90
C ASP A 191 23.90 5.30 20.31
N ALA A 192 24.21 6.20 21.25
CA ALA A 192 23.90 6.00 22.67
C ALA A 192 22.39 5.83 22.94
N SER A 193 21.52 6.48 22.15
CA SER A 193 20.07 6.30 22.25
C SER A 193 19.62 4.90 21.86
N ASP A 194 20.21 4.33 20.79
CA ASP A 194 19.88 3.00 20.30
C ASP A 194 20.38 1.92 21.25
N LEU A 195 21.61 2.08 21.74
CA LEU A 195 22.17 1.18 22.76
C LEU A 195 21.38 1.25 24.07
N SER A 196 20.90 2.43 24.48
CA SER A 196 20.05 2.57 25.67
C SER A 196 18.69 1.90 25.48
N ALA A 197 18.08 1.98 24.30
CA ALA A 197 16.84 1.28 23.99
C ALA A 197 17.05 -0.24 23.96
N GLY A 198 18.12 -0.69 23.30
CA GLY A 198 18.54 -2.10 23.27
C GLY A 198 18.78 -2.66 24.67
N LYS A 199 19.42 -1.89 25.56
CA LYS A 199 19.61 -2.25 26.97
C LYS A 199 18.28 -2.46 27.70
N ALA A 200 17.32 -1.55 27.54
CA ALA A 200 16.01 -1.69 28.19
C ALA A 200 15.27 -2.96 27.71
N ILE A 201 15.38 -3.29 26.42
CA ILE A 201 14.83 -4.52 25.85
C ILE A 201 15.55 -5.75 26.44
N PHE A 202 16.88 -5.73 26.53
CA PHE A 202 17.68 -6.81 27.11
C PHE A 202 17.31 -7.09 28.57
N GLU A 203 17.21 -6.04 29.39
CA GLU A 203 16.84 -6.12 30.80
C GLU A 203 15.42 -6.65 31.00
N THR A 204 14.52 -6.41 30.05
CA THR A 204 13.13 -6.88 30.12
C THR A 204 13.00 -8.33 29.67
N ASN A 205 13.68 -8.71 28.58
CA ASN A 205 13.36 -9.92 27.83
C ASN A 205 14.47 -10.98 27.82
N CYS A 206 15.73 -10.58 27.91
CA CYS A 206 16.87 -11.47 27.67
C CYS A 206 17.63 -11.82 28.97
N VAL A 207 17.61 -10.92 29.95
CA VAL A 207 18.39 -11.03 31.20
C VAL A 207 18.13 -12.32 31.98
N ALA A 208 16.91 -12.84 31.94
CA ALA A 208 16.53 -14.04 32.68
C ALA A 208 17.31 -15.28 32.24
N CYS A 209 17.76 -15.33 30.99
CA CYS A 209 18.53 -16.44 30.44
C CYS A 209 20.03 -16.13 30.31
N HIS A 210 20.37 -14.89 29.96
CA HIS A 210 21.75 -14.49 29.65
C HIS A 210 22.45 -13.71 30.76
N MET A 211 21.79 -13.48 31.90
CA MET A 211 22.26 -12.68 33.04
C MET A 211 22.45 -11.20 32.71
N ALA A 212 22.52 -10.35 33.75
CA ALA A 212 22.60 -8.89 33.58
C ALA A 212 23.95 -8.42 33.01
N ASP A 213 25.01 -9.19 33.26
CA ASP A 213 26.36 -8.95 32.75
C ASP A 213 26.66 -9.72 31.46
N GLY A 214 25.67 -10.39 30.86
CA GLY A 214 25.84 -11.20 29.65
C GLY A 214 26.59 -12.52 29.87
N GLY A 215 26.98 -12.85 31.12
CA GLY A 215 27.83 -13.99 31.44
C GLY A 215 27.22 -15.37 31.19
N GLY A 216 25.94 -15.43 30.82
CA GLY A 216 25.25 -16.68 30.50
C GLY A 216 24.74 -17.43 31.74
N GLY A 217 23.69 -18.20 31.54
CA GLY A 217 23.02 -18.96 32.58
C GLY A 217 22.26 -20.12 31.95
N ILE A 218 20.95 -19.95 31.75
CA ILE A 218 20.17 -20.84 30.88
C ILE A 218 20.65 -20.69 29.44
N GLY A 219 20.84 -19.44 28.99
CA GLY A 219 21.43 -19.10 27.69
C GLY A 219 22.96 -19.20 27.68
N PRO A 220 23.60 -19.15 26.49
CA PRO A 220 25.05 -19.08 26.35
C PRO A 220 25.63 -17.78 26.91
N ASN A 221 26.95 -17.81 27.16
CA ASN A 221 27.73 -16.61 27.45
C ASN A 221 27.78 -15.70 26.21
N LEU A 222 27.51 -14.41 26.39
CA LEU A 222 27.53 -13.40 25.32
C LEU A 222 28.80 -12.53 25.36
N THR A 223 29.70 -12.76 26.32
CA THR A 223 30.90 -11.94 26.52
C THR A 223 32.14 -12.50 25.83
N ASP A 224 32.13 -13.77 25.41
CA ASP A 224 33.28 -14.42 24.77
C ASP A 224 33.19 -14.41 23.23
N GLU A 225 34.21 -14.95 22.57
CA GLU A 225 34.31 -14.98 21.10
C GLU A 225 33.66 -16.21 20.45
N HIS A 226 33.06 -17.11 21.23
CA HIS A 226 32.48 -18.35 20.74
C HIS A 226 30.99 -18.18 20.47
N TRP A 227 30.58 -18.49 19.24
CA TRP A 227 29.21 -18.34 18.79
C TRP A 227 28.67 -19.67 18.25
N ILE A 228 27.46 -20.03 18.67
CA ILE A 228 26.78 -21.26 18.23
C ILE A 228 26.14 -21.07 16.85
N LEU A 229 25.60 -19.88 16.58
CA LEU A 229 24.84 -19.54 15.36
C LEU A 229 25.49 -18.40 14.57
N GLY A 230 26.80 -18.20 14.76
CA GLY A 230 27.56 -17.09 14.18
C GLY A 230 27.47 -15.79 15.00
N GLY A 231 28.56 -15.04 15.01
CA GLY A 231 28.68 -13.72 15.63
C GLY A 231 28.43 -12.60 14.63
N GLY A 232 28.56 -11.35 15.07
CA GLY A 232 28.32 -10.17 14.24
C GLY A 232 26.83 -9.82 14.06
N ILE A 233 26.57 -8.59 13.63
CA ILE A 233 25.23 -7.99 13.73
C ILE A 233 24.16 -8.78 12.96
N LYS A 234 24.47 -9.27 11.76
CA LYS A 234 23.51 -10.01 10.92
C LYS A 234 23.10 -11.34 11.57
N ASN A 235 24.07 -12.11 12.09
CA ASN A 235 23.79 -13.41 12.70
C ASN A 235 23.08 -13.26 14.06
N VAL A 236 23.49 -12.27 14.85
CA VAL A 236 22.82 -11.96 16.12
C VAL A 236 21.38 -11.49 15.87
N PHE A 237 21.17 -10.57 14.93
CA PHE A 237 19.84 -10.12 14.54
C PHE A 237 18.96 -11.27 14.04
N ASN A 238 19.50 -12.15 13.19
CA ASN A 238 18.77 -13.32 12.72
C ASN A 238 18.37 -14.25 13.87
N THR A 239 19.27 -14.48 14.82
CA THR A 239 18.99 -15.31 16.01
C THR A 239 17.93 -14.67 16.92
N VAL A 240 17.93 -13.34 17.06
CA VAL A 240 16.89 -12.61 17.80
C VAL A 240 15.55 -12.70 17.06
N SER A 241 15.55 -12.49 15.73
CA SER A 241 14.34 -12.51 14.90
C SER A 241 13.69 -13.88 14.84
N GLU A 242 14.44 -14.90 14.43
CA GLU A 242 13.97 -16.24 14.13
C GLU A 242 14.02 -17.20 15.32
N GLY A 243 14.71 -16.82 16.39
CA GLY A 243 14.94 -17.65 17.57
C GLY A 243 16.24 -18.44 17.47
N GLY A 244 16.52 -19.20 18.54
CA GLY A 244 17.72 -20.03 18.61
C GLY A 244 17.54 -21.38 17.90
N ARG A 245 18.37 -22.35 18.27
CA ARG A 245 18.28 -23.74 17.77
C ARG A 245 16.93 -24.37 18.14
N ASP A 246 16.36 -25.14 17.22
CA ASP A 246 15.12 -25.89 17.45
C ASP A 246 15.16 -26.73 18.73
N GLY A 247 14.07 -26.66 19.50
CA GLY A 247 13.94 -27.36 20.78
C GLY A 247 14.84 -26.81 21.91
N LYS A 248 15.50 -25.66 21.71
CA LYS A 248 16.16 -24.89 22.78
C LYS A 248 15.28 -23.69 23.16
N GLY A 249 15.44 -23.19 24.38
CA GLY A 249 14.50 -22.24 24.99
C GLY A 249 14.46 -20.82 24.42
N MET A 250 15.29 -20.48 23.41
CA MET A 250 15.33 -19.13 22.82
C MET A 250 14.24 -18.99 21.76
N VAL A 251 13.24 -18.15 22.04
CA VAL A 251 12.07 -17.91 21.17
C VAL A 251 12.36 -16.91 20.05
N ALA A 252 11.54 -16.96 18.99
CA ALA A 252 11.55 -15.98 17.90
C ALA A 252 10.93 -14.65 18.34
N TRP A 253 11.70 -13.57 18.38
CA TRP A 253 11.23 -12.26 18.86
C TRP A 253 10.53 -11.42 17.79
N LYS A 254 10.59 -11.80 16.51
CA LYS A 254 9.92 -11.06 15.41
C LYS A 254 8.39 -10.92 15.55
N ASN A 255 7.78 -11.76 16.39
CA ASN A 255 6.34 -11.71 16.67
C ASN A 255 6.00 -10.72 17.80
N VAL A 256 6.99 -10.18 18.50
CA VAL A 256 6.85 -9.35 19.70
C VAL A 256 7.55 -8.00 19.54
N LEU A 257 8.78 -8.01 19.00
CA LEU A 257 9.61 -6.83 18.79
C LEU A 257 9.53 -6.35 17.34
N LYS A 258 9.52 -5.04 17.16
CA LYS A 258 9.67 -4.41 15.84
C LYS A 258 11.09 -4.63 15.30
N PRO A 259 11.31 -4.54 13.97
CA PRO A 259 12.62 -4.77 13.41
C PRO A 259 13.69 -3.79 13.90
N ALA A 260 13.35 -2.51 14.09
CA ALA A 260 14.25 -1.53 14.71
C ALA A 260 14.63 -1.89 16.16
N GLU A 261 13.67 -2.38 16.95
CA GLU A 261 13.90 -2.83 18.33
C GLU A 261 14.82 -4.06 18.38
N MET A 262 14.65 -4.99 17.42
CA MET A 262 15.53 -6.14 17.25
C MET A 262 16.95 -5.71 16.86
N ALA A 263 17.11 -4.69 16.01
CA ALA A 263 18.42 -4.14 15.66
C ALA A 263 19.11 -3.47 16.85
N GLN A 264 18.35 -2.72 17.66
CA GLN A 264 18.85 -2.07 18.87
C GLN A 264 19.32 -3.08 19.91
N VAL A 265 18.51 -4.09 20.25
CA VAL A 265 18.92 -5.12 21.21
C VAL A 265 20.09 -5.94 20.68
N SER A 266 20.10 -6.32 19.39
CA SER A 266 21.21 -7.07 18.79
C SER A 266 22.52 -6.29 18.81
N SER A 267 22.47 -4.97 18.56
CA SER A 267 23.63 -4.10 18.65
C SER A 267 24.12 -3.96 20.10
N TYR A 268 23.21 -3.85 21.06
CA TYR A 268 23.56 -3.84 22.48
C TYR A 268 24.23 -5.15 22.92
N LEU A 269 23.74 -6.31 22.45
CA LEU A 269 24.34 -7.61 22.79
C LEU A 269 25.82 -7.69 22.42
N LEU A 270 26.21 -7.14 21.26
CA LEU A 270 27.59 -7.14 20.81
C LEU A 270 28.52 -6.27 21.67
N THR A 271 27.97 -5.36 22.49
CA THR A 271 28.78 -4.58 23.44
C THR A 271 29.28 -5.40 24.64
N PHE A 272 28.72 -6.59 24.88
CA PHE A 272 29.19 -7.49 25.94
C PHE A 272 30.48 -8.20 25.58
N GLN A 273 30.81 -8.34 24.30
CA GLN A 273 32.00 -9.08 23.86
C GLN A 273 33.28 -8.43 24.42
N GLY A 274 34.14 -9.23 25.05
CA GLY A 274 35.35 -8.76 25.73
C GLY A 274 35.13 -8.26 27.17
N THR A 275 33.90 -8.24 27.68
CA THR A 275 33.65 -7.94 29.10
C THR A 275 33.91 -9.16 29.98
N THR A 276 34.20 -8.92 31.28
CA THR A 276 34.48 -9.98 32.26
C THR A 276 33.32 -10.09 33.26
N PRO A 277 32.38 -11.03 33.06
CA PRO A 277 31.27 -11.26 33.98
C PRO A 277 31.77 -11.93 35.27
N ALA A 278 30.98 -11.85 36.35
CA ALA A 278 31.42 -12.34 37.66
C ALA A 278 31.50 -13.88 37.73
N ASN A 279 30.60 -14.57 37.02
CA ASN A 279 30.53 -16.02 36.93
C ASN A 279 30.20 -16.43 35.49
N PRO A 280 31.15 -16.35 34.53
CA PRO A 280 30.90 -16.72 33.15
C PRO A 280 30.55 -18.20 33.03
N LYS A 281 29.53 -18.51 32.24
CA LYS A 281 29.32 -19.85 31.71
C LYS A 281 30.47 -20.22 30.78
N ALA A 282 30.82 -21.51 30.72
CA ALA A 282 31.85 -21.98 29.80
C ALA A 282 31.48 -21.64 28.34
N PRO A 283 32.46 -21.28 27.48
CA PRO A 283 32.21 -20.95 26.09
C PRO A 283 31.49 -22.07 25.33
N GLU A 284 30.54 -21.71 24.48
CA GLU A 284 29.75 -22.63 23.66
C GLU A 284 29.78 -22.20 22.19
N GLY A 285 30.12 -23.13 21.29
CA GLY A 285 30.21 -22.86 19.85
C GLY A 285 31.65 -22.68 19.38
N ASP A 286 31.81 -22.14 18.18
CA ASP A 286 33.10 -21.95 17.53
C ASP A 286 33.51 -20.47 17.58
N ILE A 287 34.82 -20.19 17.57
CA ILE A 287 35.32 -18.82 17.45
C ILE A 287 34.83 -18.25 16.13
N TRP A 288 34.02 -17.20 16.20
CA TRP A 288 33.49 -16.57 15.00
C TRP A 288 34.49 -15.56 14.45
N ILE A 289 34.86 -15.76 13.18
CA ILE A 289 35.69 -14.83 12.42
C ILE A 289 34.78 -14.18 11.40
N ASP A 290 34.76 -12.85 11.38
CA ASP A 290 33.99 -12.09 10.43
C ASP A 290 34.47 -12.39 8.99
N PRO A 291 33.63 -12.97 8.12
CA PRO A 291 34.00 -13.27 6.74
C PRO A 291 34.27 -12.02 5.90
N ASP A 292 33.76 -10.85 6.33
CA ASP A 292 33.90 -9.57 5.64
C ASP A 292 34.97 -8.66 6.28
N ALA A 293 35.64 -9.10 7.36
CA ALA A 293 36.71 -8.33 7.98
C ALA A 293 37.98 -8.32 7.11
N PRO A 294 38.65 -7.17 6.95
CA PRO A 294 39.96 -7.13 6.30
C PRO A 294 40.93 -8.03 7.09
N ALA A 295 41.60 -8.95 6.39
CA ALA A 295 42.49 -9.92 7.00
C ALA A 295 43.50 -9.24 7.94
N MET A 296 43.39 -9.51 9.24
CA MET A 296 44.40 -9.10 10.21
C MET A 296 45.65 -9.95 9.99
N GLU A 297 46.79 -9.28 9.76
CA GLU A 297 48.11 -9.90 9.77
C GLU A 297 48.35 -10.52 11.15
N ILE A 298 48.39 -11.85 11.20
CA ILE A 298 48.85 -12.59 12.37
C ILE A 298 50.36 -12.33 12.50
N PRO A 299 50.88 -11.88 13.66
CA PRO A 299 52.32 -11.73 13.85
C PRO A 299 52.96 -13.11 13.76
N GLU A 300 53.83 -13.28 12.77
CA GLU A 300 54.58 -14.51 12.53
C GLU A 300 55.42 -14.86 13.77
N GLN A 301 55.08 -15.97 14.42
CA GLN A 301 55.84 -16.51 15.54
C GLN A 301 57.25 -16.88 15.04
N SER A 302 58.26 -16.21 15.60
CA SER A 302 59.68 -16.46 15.30
C SER A 302 60.02 -17.94 15.55
N LYS A 303 60.31 -18.67 14.48
CA LYS A 303 60.95 -19.99 14.56
C LYS A 303 62.42 -19.79 14.91
N ASP A 304 62.74 -19.86 16.20
CA ASP A 304 64.11 -20.14 16.64
C ASP A 304 64.47 -21.56 16.21
N SER A 305 65.22 -21.66 15.12
CA SER A 305 65.84 -22.89 14.66
C SER A 305 67.01 -23.24 15.59
N VAL A 306 66.78 -24.15 16.54
CA VAL A 306 67.86 -24.86 17.23
C VAL A 306 68.52 -25.80 16.22
N ILE A 307 69.73 -25.45 15.80
CA ILE A 307 70.61 -26.30 14.99
C ILE A 307 71.09 -27.43 15.89
N VAL A 308 70.67 -28.66 15.59
CA VAL A 308 71.30 -29.87 16.12
C VAL A 308 72.30 -30.35 15.09
N GLU A 309 73.59 -30.11 15.34
CA GLU A 309 74.69 -30.76 14.61
C GLU A 309 74.62 -32.26 14.84
N THR A 310 74.56 -33.04 13.75
CA THR A 310 74.82 -34.47 13.78
C THR A 310 76.17 -34.73 13.11
N ASP A 311 77.13 -35.09 13.96
CA ASP A 311 78.50 -35.45 13.60
C ASP A 311 78.51 -36.79 12.83
N SER A 312 78.99 -36.75 11.59
CA SER A 312 79.13 -37.90 10.71
C SER A 312 80.47 -38.59 10.96
N THR A 313 80.45 -39.73 11.67
CA THR A 313 81.58 -40.66 11.63
C THR A 313 81.18 -41.95 10.92
N THR A 314 81.86 -42.19 9.81
CA THR A 314 81.86 -43.39 8.99
C THR A 314 82.56 -44.54 9.69
N VAL A 315 81.97 -45.75 9.67
CA VAL A 315 82.73 -47.00 9.71
C VAL A 315 82.05 -48.01 8.79
N ALA A 316 82.70 -48.30 7.67
CA ALA A 316 82.49 -49.49 6.87
C ALA A 316 83.46 -50.58 7.37
N VAL A 317 82.98 -51.80 7.62
CA VAL A 317 83.77 -53.04 7.45
C VAL A 317 82.82 -54.21 7.16
N ASN A 318 83.04 -54.81 5.99
CA ASN A 318 82.76 -56.18 5.49
C ASN A 318 81.65 -57.04 6.10
#